data_AF-A0A5P1FU23-F1
#
_entry.id   AF-A0A5P1FU23-F1
#
_cell.length_a   1.000
_cell.length_b   1.000
_cell.length_c   1.000
_cell.angle_alpha   90.00
_cell.angle_beta   90.00
_cell.angle_gamma   90.00
#
_symmetry.space_group_name_H-M   'P 1'
#
loop_
_entity.id
_entity.type
_entity.pdbx_description
1 polymer ?
#
loop_
_entity_poly.entity_id
_entity_poly.type
_entity_poly.pdbx_seq_one_letter_code
_entity_poly.pdbx_strand_id
1 'polypeptide(L)'
;MAQVGRFVNCLVEARNELQHRSEVIQRSFKIKKALLVKADRSSFDRLCQQMYKLEAEQKRLEEDAAVYNLIQEQLKLSPAYKTMLEVGANMELKGRQNQAADMDFCDISFEELLAQEKKDSFWQRNGKLRSFAS
;
A
#
# COMPACT_ATOMS: atom_id res chain seq x y z
N MET A 1 5.58 -19.45 0.76
CA MET A 1 5.19 -18.04 0.49
C MET A 1 3.71 -17.85 0.21
N ALA A 2 3.05 -18.66 -0.63
CA ALA A 2 1.62 -18.49 -0.96
C ALA A 2 0.66 -18.47 0.25
N GLN A 3 0.91 -19.29 1.28
CA GLN A 3 0.09 -19.31 2.50
C GLN A 3 0.17 -18.00 3.30
N VAL A 4 1.37 -17.41 3.39
CA VAL A 4 1.58 -16.12 4.06
C VAL A 4 0.88 -15.01 3.28
N GLY A 5 0.99 -15.01 1.95
CA GLY A 5 0.27 -14.06 1.10
C GLY A 5 -1.25 -14.15 1.26
N ARG A 6 -1.82 -15.37 1.30
CA ARG A 6 -3.25 -15.56 1.57
C ARG A 6 -3.65 -15.02 2.94
N PHE A 7 -2.86 -15.31 3.97
CA PHE A 7 -3.13 -14.81 5.33
C PHE A 7 -3.15 -13.28 5.39
N VAL A 8 -2.16 -12.62 4.77
CA VAL A 8 -2.11 -11.15 4.70
C VAL A 8 -3.31 -10.59 3.94
N ASN A 9 -3.68 -11.19 2.80
CA ASN A 9 -4.87 -10.77 2.05
C ASN A 9 -6.14 -10.90 2.90
N CYS A 10 -6.31 -12.01 3.63
CA CYS A 10 -7.45 -12.18 4.53
C CYS A 10 -7.49 -11.11 5.63
N LEU A 11 -6.34 -10.69 6.18
CA LEU A 11 -6.31 -9.59 7.15
C LEU A 11 -6.73 -8.25 6.52
N VAL A 12 -6.29 -7.97 5.29
CA VAL A 12 -6.67 -6.76 4.56
C VAL A 12 -8.17 -6.76 4.25
N GLU A 13 -8.70 -7.88 3.77
CA GLU A 13 -10.13 -8.06 3.51
C GLU A 13 -10.95 -7.89 4.80
N ALA A 14 -10.54 -8.53 5.90
CA ALA A 14 -11.21 -8.40 7.19
C ALA A 14 -11.26 -6.94 7.68
N ARG A 15 -10.14 -6.21 7.57
CA ARG A 15 -10.09 -4.77 7.90
C ARG A 15 -11.09 -3.97 7.05
N ASN A 16 -11.09 -4.20 5.75
CA ASN A 16 -11.95 -3.48 4.82
C ASN A 16 -13.44 -3.75 5.11
N GLU A 17 -13.79 -5.00 5.41
CA GLU A 17 -15.15 -5.39 5.80
C GLU A 17 -15.58 -4.75 7.12
N LEU A 18 -14.72 -4.79 8.15
CA LEU A 18 -14.99 -4.14 9.44
C LEU A 18 -15.20 -2.63 9.28
N GLN A 19 -14.36 -1.97 8.48
CA GLN A 19 -14.49 -0.56 8.17
C GLN A 19 -15.80 -0.27 7.43
N HIS A 20 -16.10 -1.04 6.38
CA HIS A 20 -17.34 -0.88 5.61
C HIS A 20 -18.58 -1.01 6.49
N ARG A 21 -18.64 -2.04 7.34
CA ARG A 21 -19.73 -2.24 8.31
C ARG A 21 -19.86 -1.09 9.28
N SER A 22 -18.74 -0.58 9.82
CA SER A 22 -18.73 0.58 10.71
C SER A 22 -19.38 1.80 10.05
N GLU A 23 -18.99 2.10 8.81
CA GLU A 23 -19.55 3.22 8.08
C GLU A 23 -21.05 3.04 7.79
N VAL A 24 -21.49 1.84 7.41
CA VAL A 24 -22.91 1.52 7.18
C VAL A 24 -23.74 1.71 8.44
N ILE A 25 -23.26 1.19 9.58
CA ILE A 25 -23.94 1.33 10.88
C ILE A 25 -23.98 2.81 11.29
N GLN A 26 -22.87 3.54 11.20
CA GLN A 26 -22.82 4.97 11.54
C GLN A 26 -23.78 5.81 10.69
N ARG A 27 -23.81 5.58 9.36
CA ARG A 27 -24.77 6.26 8.47
C ARG A 27 -26.20 5.92 8.85
N SER A 28 -26.48 4.65 9.15
CA SER A 28 -27.82 4.20 9.57
C SER A 28 -28.27 4.85 10.87
N PHE A 29 -27.40 4.96 11.87
CA PHE A 29 -27.68 5.70 13.11
C PHE A 29 -27.99 7.17 12.84
N LYS A 30 -27.16 7.86 12.04
CA LYS A 30 -27.39 9.27 11.70
C LYS A 30 -28.75 9.47 11.04
N ILE A 31 -29.11 8.63 10.07
CA ILE A 31 -30.40 8.70 9.38
C ILE A 31 -31.54 8.42 10.35
N LYS A 32 -31.50 7.32 11.10
CA LYS A 32 -32.60 6.97 12.03
C LYS A 32 -32.78 8.00 13.14
N LYS A 33 -31.68 8.54 13.68
CA LYS A 33 -31.73 9.61 14.69
C LYS A 33 -32.37 10.88 14.12
N ALA A 34 -32.05 11.24 12.88
CA ALA A 34 -32.70 12.38 12.20
C ALA A 34 -34.20 12.12 11.94
N LEU A 35 -34.58 10.89 11.58
CA LEU A 35 -35.99 10.50 11.42
C LEU A 35 -36.75 10.54 12.74
N LEU A 36 -36.12 10.11 13.84
CA LEU A 36 -36.73 10.09 15.17
C LEU A 36 -37.14 11.49 15.65
N VAL A 37 -36.35 12.51 15.32
CA VAL A 37 -36.66 13.92 15.66
C VAL A 37 -37.96 14.40 14.99
N LYS A 38 -38.33 13.83 13.84
CA LYS A 38 -39.54 14.19 13.08
C LYS A 38 -40.64 13.13 13.16
N ALA A 39 -40.45 12.10 13.98
CA ALA A 39 -41.37 10.97 14.04
C ALA A 39 -42.67 11.35 14.73
N ASP A 40 -43.78 10.90 14.15
CA ASP A 40 -45.08 10.90 14.81
C ASP A 40 -45.17 9.72 15.81
N ARG A 41 -46.21 9.71 16.64
CA ARG A 41 -46.38 8.72 17.71
C ARG A 41 -46.43 7.28 17.18
N SER A 42 -46.89 7.08 15.93
CA SER A 42 -47.02 5.75 15.31
C SER A 42 -45.71 5.20 14.73
N SER A 43 -44.85 6.07 14.17
CA SER A 43 -43.55 5.65 13.61
C SER A 43 -42.43 5.61 14.64
N PHE A 44 -42.59 6.32 15.77
CA PHE A 44 -41.58 6.41 16.83
C PHE A 44 -41.17 5.04 17.37
N ASP A 45 -42.13 4.20 17.79
CA ASP A 45 -41.82 2.89 18.39
C ASP A 45 -41.05 1.99 17.41
N ARG A 46 -41.48 1.96 16.14
CA ARG A 46 -40.79 1.23 15.08
C ARG A 46 -39.35 1.72 14.88
N LEU A 47 -39.11 3.04 14.90
CA LEU A 47 -37.78 3.61 14.76
C LEU A 47 -36.88 3.28 15.96
N CYS A 48 -37.42 3.32 17.17
CA CYS A 48 -36.72 2.89 18.39
C CYS A 48 -36.30 1.42 18.30
N GLN A 49 -37.21 0.52 17.91
CA GLN A 49 -36.88 -0.89 17.71
C GLN A 49 -35.77 -1.10 16.67
N GLN A 50 -35.78 -0.32 15.59
CA GLN A 50 -34.72 -0.38 14.59
C GLN A 50 -33.38 0.18 15.11
N MET A 51 -33.39 1.17 16.00
CA MET A 51 -32.18 1.65 16.66
C MET A 51 -31.59 0.59 17.59
N TYR A 52 -32.40 -0.09 18.40
CA TYR A 52 -31.90 -1.17 19.26
C TYR A 52 -31.23 -2.31 18.47
N LYS A 53 -31.76 -2.64 17.29
CA LYS A 53 -31.12 -3.60 16.39
C LYS A 53 -29.75 -3.12 15.89
N LEU A 54 -29.65 -1.84 15.50
CA LEU A 54 -28.37 -1.26 15.11
C LEU A 54 -27.35 -1.22 16.26
N GLU A 55 -27.79 -0.97 17.50
CA GLU A 55 -26.93 -1.01 18.68
C GLU A 55 -26.38 -2.41 18.93
N ALA A 56 -27.21 -3.45 18.77
CA ALA A 56 -26.76 -4.83 18.85
C ALA A 56 -25.76 -5.19 17.74
N GLU A 57 -25.99 -4.71 16.51
CA GLU A 57 -25.04 -4.88 15.40
C GLU A 57 -23.73 -4.14 15.64
N GLN A 58 -23.78 -2.92 16.20
CA GLN A 58 -22.59 -2.17 16.58
C GLN A 58 -21.77 -2.92 17.62
N LYS A 59 -22.41 -3.45 18.67
CA LYS A 59 -21.72 -4.21 19.71
C LYS A 59 -21.00 -5.43 19.14
N ARG A 60 -21.65 -6.18 18.25
CA ARG A 60 -21.01 -7.31 17.55
C ARG A 60 -19.82 -6.87 16.70
N LEU A 61 -19.95 -5.74 16.00
CA LEU A 61 -18.84 -5.20 15.22
C LEU A 61 -17.66 -4.80 16.11
N GLU A 62 -17.91 -4.24 17.29
CA GLU A 62 -16.87 -3.91 18.28
C GLU A 62 -16.15 -5.18 18.78
N GLU A 63 -16.88 -6.27 19.02
CA GLU A 63 -16.31 -7.57 19.37
C GLU A 63 -15.42 -8.12 18.24
N ASP A 64 -15.91 -8.11 16.99
CA ASP A 64 -15.14 -8.56 15.82
C ASP A 64 -13.86 -7.70 15.63
N ALA A 65 -13.98 -6.38 15.82
CA ALA A 65 -12.85 -5.46 15.75
C ALA A 65 -11.83 -5.71 16.87
N ALA A 66 -12.27 -6.04 18.08
CA ALA A 66 -11.39 -6.40 19.20
C ALA A 66 -10.58 -7.65 18.89
N VAL A 67 -11.21 -8.68 18.31
CA VAL A 67 -10.52 -9.90 17.86
C VAL A 67 -9.50 -9.58 16.76
N TYR A 68 -9.88 -8.77 15.76
CA TYR A 68 -8.95 -8.34 14.71
C TYR A 68 -7.73 -7.61 15.28
N ASN A 69 -7.95 -6.66 16.20
CA ASN A 69 -6.87 -5.92 16.85
C ASN A 69 -5.96 -6.83 17.67
N LEU A 70 -6.52 -7.81 18.40
CA LEU A 70 -5.74 -8.80 19.12
C LEU A 70 -4.84 -9.60 18.17
N ILE A 71 -5.39 -10.06 17.04
CA ILE A 71 -4.62 -10.79 16.02
C ILE A 71 -3.48 -9.91 15.47
N GLN A 72 -3.74 -8.63 15.21
CA GLN A 72 -2.72 -7.67 14.77
C GLN A 72 -1.59 -7.52 15.80
N GLU A 73 -1.92 -7.37 17.09
CA GLU A 73 -0.91 -7.26 18.15
C GLU A 73 -0.09 -8.55 18.29
N GLN A 74 -0.74 -9.71 18.27
CA GLN A 74 -0.03 -11.01 18.30
C GLN A 74 0.89 -11.18 17.09
N LEU A 75 0.45 -10.77 15.91
CA LEU A 75 1.27 -10.82 14.71
C LEU A 75 2.52 -9.94 14.85
N LYS A 76 2.39 -8.72 15.36
CA LYS A 76 3.53 -7.80 15.59
C LYS A 76 4.56 -8.35 16.58
N LEU A 77 4.10 -9.11 17.58
CA LEU A 77 4.98 -9.74 18.56
C LEU A 77 5.69 -10.99 18.01
N SER A 78 5.17 -11.59 16.94
CA SER A 78 5.70 -12.83 16.39
C SER A 78 7.13 -12.68 15.86
N PRO A 79 7.99 -13.71 16.03
CA PRO A 79 9.35 -13.70 15.46
C PRO A 79 9.34 -13.53 13.94
N ALA A 80 8.37 -14.15 13.25
CA ALA A 80 8.26 -14.07 11.80
C ALA A 80 8.04 -12.63 11.31
N TYR A 81 7.23 -11.85 12.01
CA TYR A 81 7.01 -10.44 11.68
C TYR A 81 8.28 -9.61 11.90
N LYS A 82 9.00 -9.83 13.01
CA LYS A 82 10.28 -9.16 13.28
C LYS A 82 11.33 -9.48 12.22
N THR A 83 11.51 -10.75 11.89
CA THR A 83 12.43 -11.17 10.82
C THR A 83 12.04 -10.57 9.46
N MET A 84 10.74 -10.49 9.16
CA MET A 84 10.27 -9.84 7.92
C MET A 84 10.66 -8.36 7.89
N LEU A 85 10.53 -7.64 8.99
CA LEU A 85 10.95 -6.23 9.08
C LEU A 85 12.47 -6.07 8.93
N GLU A 86 13.26 -6.91 9.59
CA GLU A 86 14.73 -6.89 9.50
C GLU A 86 15.22 -7.18 8.08
N VAL A 87 14.63 -8.19 7.42
CA VAL A 87 14.95 -8.54 6.03
C VAL A 87 14.56 -7.41 5.08
N GLY A 88 13.39 -6.78 5.28
CA GLY A 88 12.95 -5.61 4.52
C GLY A 88 13.92 -4.43 4.66
N ALA A 89 14.27 -4.08 5.89
CA ALA A 89 15.23 -2.99 6.18
C ALA A 89 16.60 -3.25 5.54
N ASN A 90 17.12 -4.48 5.63
CA ASN A 90 18.38 -4.87 5.00
C ASN A 90 18.31 -4.81 3.47
N MET A 91 17.18 -5.17 2.86
CA MET A 91 16.98 -5.05 1.41
C MET A 91 16.91 -3.59 0.97
N GLU A 92 16.24 -2.71 1.71
CA GLU A 92 16.21 -1.28 1.40
C GLU A 92 17.60 -0.64 1.51
N LEU A 93 18.38 -1.03 2.52
CA LEU A 93 19.73 -0.52 2.74
C LEU A 93 20.71 -1.00 1.65
N LYS A 94 20.61 -2.28 1.24
CA LYS A 94 21.33 -2.81 0.08
C LYS A 94 20.88 -2.17 -1.23
N GLY A 95 19.59 -1.86 -1.38
CA GLY A 95 19.07 -1.13 -2.54
C GLY A 95 19.67 0.27 -2.66
N ARG A 96 19.78 1.01 -1.55
CA ARG A 96 20.44 2.31 -1.51
C ARG A 96 21.94 2.23 -1.76
N GLN A 97 22.63 1.22 -1.21
CA GLN A 97 24.05 1.01 -1.50
C GLN A 97 24.30 0.63 -2.96
N ASN A 98 23.45 -0.20 -3.56
CA ASN A 98 23.56 -0.54 -4.98
C ASN A 98 23.29 0.69 -5.86
N GLN A 99 22.31 1.54 -5.53
CA GLN A 99 22.09 2.81 -6.24
C GLN A 99 23.25 3.79 -6.09
N ALA A 100 23.85 3.87 -4.90
CA ALA A 100 25.05 4.67 -4.67
C ALA A 100 26.26 4.12 -5.43
N ALA A 101 26.43 2.80 -5.49
CA ALA A 101 27.48 2.16 -6.28
C ALA A 101 27.27 2.34 -7.79
N ASP A 102 26.02 2.33 -8.27
CA ASP A 102 25.69 2.64 -9.68
C ASP A 102 25.94 4.12 -10.02
N MET A 103 25.76 5.02 -9.04
CA MET A 103 26.17 6.42 -9.15
C MET A 103 27.69 6.58 -9.17
N ASP A 104 28.44 5.84 -8.34
CA ASP A 104 29.92 5.83 -8.34
C ASP A 104 30.49 5.27 -9.68
N PHE A 105 29.73 4.45 -10.42
CA PHE A 105 30.05 4.04 -11.79
C PHE A 105 29.63 5.07 -12.86
N CYS A 106 28.82 6.07 -12.51
CA CYS A 106 28.35 7.14 -13.42
C CYS A 106 29.20 8.43 -13.35
N ASP A 107 30.26 8.47 -12.56
CA ASP A 107 31.17 9.62 -12.45
C ASP A 107 32.11 9.78 -13.67
N ILE A 108 31.66 9.41 -14.87
CA ILE A 108 32.34 9.81 -16.09
C ILE A 108 31.84 11.22 -16.42
N SER A 109 32.75 12.19 -16.45
CA SER A 109 32.36 13.53 -16.86
C SER A 109 31.98 13.54 -18.35
N PHE A 110 31.09 14.44 -18.75
CA PHE A 110 30.73 14.62 -20.17
C PHE A 110 31.97 14.82 -21.05
N GLU A 111 32.99 15.50 -20.53
CA GLU A 111 34.28 15.73 -21.20
C GLU A 111 35.05 14.42 -21.44
N GLU A 112 34.98 13.48 -20.49
CA GLU A 112 35.67 12.19 -20.53
C GLU A 112 34.98 11.21 -21.49
N LEU A 113 33.65 11.26 -21.53
CA LEU A 113 32.82 10.54 -22.50
C LEU A 113 33.16 10.97 -23.94
N LEU A 114 33.26 12.29 -24.18
CA LEU A 114 33.68 12.84 -25.47
C LEU A 114 35.13 12.45 -25.84
N ALA A 115 36.03 12.39 -24.85
CA ALA A 115 37.41 11.97 -25.08
C ALA A 115 37.52 10.49 -25.46
N GLN A 116 36.63 9.64 -24.92
CA GLN A 116 36.55 8.22 -25.27
C GLN A 116 35.95 8.02 -26.66
N GLU A 117 34.89 8.76 -27.03
CA GLU A 117 34.30 8.68 -28.37
C GLU A 117 35.26 9.16 -29.47
N LYS A 118 36.06 10.20 -29.21
CA LYS A 118 37.11 10.67 -30.14
C LYS A 118 38.23 9.64 -30.39
N LYS A 119 38.44 8.71 -29.46
CA LYS A 119 39.39 7.61 -29.61
C LYS A 119 38.78 6.40 -30.34
N ASP A 120 37.48 6.40 -30.58
CA ASP A 120 36.82 5.35 -31.33
C ASP A 120 37.26 5.41 -32.81
N SER A 121 37.91 4.33 -33.26
CA SER A 121 38.37 4.18 -34.64
C SER A 121 37.21 4.13 -35.64
N PHE A 122 35.98 3.92 -35.16
CA PHE A 122 34.76 4.01 -35.96
C PHE A 122 34.64 5.37 -36.66
N TRP A 123 34.98 6.47 -35.99
CA TRP A 123 34.95 7.84 -36.54
C TRP A 123 36.20 8.22 -37.34
N GLN A 124 37.29 7.47 -37.19
CA GLN A 124 38.54 7.71 -37.93
C GLN A 124 38.52 7.12 -39.36
N ARG A 125 37.42 6.49 -39.79
CA ARG A 125 37.31 5.86 -41.11
C ARG A 125 37.21 6.89 -42.23
N ASN A 126 38.39 7.33 -42.68
CA ASN A 126 38.73 7.75 -44.05
C ASN A 126 37.86 8.84 -44.68
N GLY A 127 38.24 10.10 -44.45
CA GLY A 127 37.95 11.24 -45.33
C GLY A 127 38.68 11.17 -46.68
N LYS A 128 38.74 10.01 -47.34
CA LYS A 128 39.11 9.94 -48.75
C LYS A 128 37.89 10.41 -49.55
N LEU A 129 37.86 11.72 -49.81
CA LEU A 129 37.07 12.33 -50.88
C LEU A 129 37.05 11.39 -52.07
N ARG A 130 35.86 10.87 -52.43
CA ARG A 130 35.66 10.21 -53.72
C ARG A 130 35.87 11.29 -54.78
N SER A 131 37.04 11.32 -55.39
CA SER A 131 37.24 12.01 -56.66
C SER A 131 36.45 11.27 -57.74
N PHE A 132 35.48 11.94 -58.33
CA PHE A 132 34.74 11.51 -59.52
C PHE A 132 35.65 11.53 -60.76
N ALA A 133 35.50 10.58 -61.69
CA ALA A 133 35.70 10.81 -63.13
C ALA A 133 35.19 9.64 -64.01
N SER A 134 34.38 10.03 -65.03
CA SER A 134 33.97 9.40 -66.31
C SER A 134 33.41 7.99 -66.34
#